data_AF-A0A1S2K3Z5-F1
#
_entry.id   AF-A0A1S2K3Z5-F1
#
_cell.length_a   1.000
_cell.length_b   1.000
_cell.length_c   1.000
_cell.angle_alpha   90.00
_cell.angle_beta   90.00
_cell.angle_gamma   90.00
#
_symmetry.space_group_name_H-M   'P 1'
#
loop_
_entity.id
_entity.type
_entity.pdbx_description
1 polymer ?
#
loop_
_entity_poly.entity_id
_entity_poly.type
_entity_poly.pdbx_seq_one_letter_code
_entity_poly.pdbx_strand_id
1 'polypeptide(L)'
;MTTLAEHHTADGRQSFLVLHDASAIYGVPGESQLVALHLARDVETRTFTLDSARVPLPSLAQSWLIQRRCPVKAIDAPDGWGTRPADETTVALERRLRDHGNRMTLVDSYSGEGYPTAETRVLLESRDPRASHPYRLLLEVADLRTGTHTLREGAFETAEAALDWLEDRSSPLPTPTPTPVRSLPARPAGPASAPDRTR
;
A
#
# COMPACT_ATOMS: atom_id res chain seq x y z
N MET A 1 1.23 -20.65 -8.11
CA MET A 1 0.77 -19.54 -7.24
C MET A 1 0.86 -20.00 -5.79
N THR A 2 1.34 -19.16 -4.90
CA THR A 2 1.60 -19.50 -3.48
C THR A 2 0.86 -18.54 -2.57
N THR A 3 0.18 -19.03 -1.54
CA THR A 3 -0.44 -18.16 -0.53
C THR A 3 0.63 -17.56 0.33
N LEU A 4 0.69 -16.24 0.34
CA LEU A 4 1.60 -15.48 1.17
C LEU A 4 0.93 -15.23 2.54
N ALA A 5 -0.32 -14.77 2.57
CA ALA A 5 -1.06 -14.49 3.80
C ALA A 5 -2.54 -14.69 3.56
N GLU A 6 -3.26 -15.08 4.60
CA GLU A 6 -4.68 -15.31 4.54
C GLU A 6 -5.38 -14.96 5.85
N HIS A 7 -6.62 -14.52 5.72
CA HIS A 7 -7.53 -14.34 6.83
C HIS A 7 -8.92 -14.86 6.45
N HIS A 8 -9.53 -15.61 7.36
CA HIS A 8 -10.89 -16.10 7.23
C HIS A 8 -11.73 -15.55 8.37
N THR A 9 -12.95 -15.10 8.06
CA THR A 9 -13.90 -14.71 9.12
C THR A 9 -14.33 -15.94 9.92
N ALA A 10 -14.66 -15.76 11.20
CA ALA A 10 -15.02 -16.86 12.09
C ALA A 10 -16.25 -17.67 11.61
N ASP A 11 -17.13 -17.04 10.84
CA ASP A 11 -18.30 -17.66 10.21
C ASP A 11 -17.99 -18.33 8.86
N GLY A 12 -16.73 -18.29 8.40
CA GLY A 12 -16.28 -18.85 7.12
C GLY A 12 -16.83 -18.16 5.88
N ARG A 13 -17.59 -17.05 6.03
CA ARG A 13 -18.26 -16.39 4.91
C ARG A 13 -17.30 -15.58 4.06
N GLN A 14 -16.22 -15.06 4.63
CA GLN A 14 -15.24 -14.25 3.89
C GLN A 14 -13.84 -14.83 4.01
N SER A 15 -13.07 -14.68 2.94
CA SER A 15 -11.66 -15.04 2.90
C SER A 15 -10.90 -13.95 2.16
N PHE A 16 -9.78 -13.54 2.75
CA PHE A 16 -8.90 -12.50 2.25
C PHE A 16 -7.53 -13.12 2.08
N LEU A 17 -6.96 -13.02 0.89
CA LEU A 17 -5.68 -13.65 0.58
C LEU A 17 -4.75 -12.66 -0.13
N VAL A 18 -3.46 -12.77 0.16
CA VAL A 18 -2.39 -12.23 -0.66
C VAL A 18 -1.63 -13.41 -1.24
N LEU A 19 -1.48 -13.42 -2.55
CA LEU A 19 -0.97 -14.54 -3.33
C LEU A 19 0.23 -14.08 -4.14
N HIS A 20 1.24 -14.95 -4.26
CA HIS A 20 2.37 -14.78 -5.15
C HIS A 20 2.19 -15.63 -6.40
N ASP A 21 2.11 -14.99 -7.56
CA ASP A 21 2.03 -15.62 -8.86
C ASP A 21 3.40 -15.61 -9.55
N ALA A 22 4.20 -16.62 -9.22
CA ALA A 22 5.52 -16.82 -9.84
C ALA A 22 5.47 -17.08 -11.35
N SER A 23 4.28 -17.31 -11.93
CA SER A 23 4.16 -17.51 -13.38
C SER A 23 4.10 -16.20 -14.17
N ALA A 24 3.85 -15.07 -13.50
CA ALA A 24 3.76 -13.76 -14.17
C ALA A 24 5.06 -13.37 -14.88
N ILE A 25 6.21 -13.92 -14.48
CA ILE A 25 7.50 -13.73 -15.20
C ILE A 25 7.49 -14.29 -16.63
N TYR A 26 6.60 -15.23 -16.93
CA TYR A 26 6.42 -15.79 -18.28
C TYR A 26 5.40 -15.01 -19.12
N GLY A 27 4.73 -14.03 -18.51
CA GLY A 27 3.75 -13.16 -19.16
C GLY A 27 4.38 -11.88 -19.68
N VAL A 28 3.81 -10.73 -19.31
CA VAL A 28 4.38 -9.42 -19.66
C VAL A 28 5.59 -9.16 -18.75
N PRO A 29 6.78 -8.86 -19.29
CA PRO A 29 7.95 -8.55 -18.48
C PRO A 29 7.67 -7.42 -17.48
N GLY A 30 8.00 -7.67 -16.21
CA GLY A 30 7.80 -6.74 -15.11
C GLY A 30 6.37 -6.62 -14.58
N GLU A 31 5.46 -7.50 -15.02
CA GLU A 31 4.13 -7.61 -14.46
C GLU A 31 4.16 -7.93 -12.95
N SER A 32 3.25 -7.30 -12.21
CA SER A 32 3.12 -7.47 -10.76
C SER A 32 2.85 -8.93 -10.38
N GLN A 33 3.69 -9.53 -9.54
CA GLN A 33 3.53 -10.93 -9.11
C GLN A 33 2.58 -11.09 -7.92
N LEU A 34 2.14 -10.01 -7.29
CA LEU A 34 1.23 -10.08 -6.15
C LEU A 34 -0.22 -9.93 -6.58
N VAL A 35 -1.08 -10.78 -6.02
CA VAL A 35 -2.52 -10.74 -6.21
C VAL A 35 -3.20 -10.65 -4.85
N ALA A 36 -3.98 -9.59 -4.64
CA ALA A 36 -4.93 -9.50 -3.54
C ALA A 36 -6.26 -10.14 -3.97
N LEU A 37 -6.82 -11.00 -3.13
CA LEU A 37 -8.05 -11.73 -3.42
C LEU A 37 -9.04 -11.65 -2.26
N HIS A 38 -10.29 -11.38 -2.57
CA HIS A 38 -11.41 -11.42 -1.64
C HIS A 38 -12.48 -12.38 -2.15
N LEU A 39 -12.84 -13.34 -1.31
CA LEU A 39 -13.86 -14.35 -1.59
C LEU A 39 -14.98 -14.22 -0.55
N ALA A 40 -16.19 -13.92 -1.00
CA ALA A 40 -17.39 -13.88 -0.16
C ALA A 40 -18.36 -15.00 -0.55
N ARG A 41 -18.83 -15.76 0.43
CA ARG A 41 -19.73 -16.91 0.24
C ARG A 41 -21.12 -16.57 0.76
N ASP A 42 -22.11 -16.90 -0.05
CA ASP A 42 -23.50 -16.92 0.34
C ASP A 42 -23.98 -18.37 0.46
N VAL A 43 -24.13 -18.82 1.71
CA VAL A 43 -24.51 -20.18 2.04
C VAL A 43 -25.98 -20.45 1.73
N GLU A 44 -26.84 -19.43 1.77
CA GLU A 44 -28.27 -19.58 1.51
C GLU A 44 -28.52 -19.85 0.03
N THR A 45 -27.85 -19.08 -0.84
CA THR A 45 -27.96 -19.25 -2.29
C THR A 45 -26.95 -20.24 -2.87
N ARG A 46 -26.01 -20.75 -2.06
CA ARG A 46 -24.89 -21.61 -2.46
C ARG A 46 -24.04 -20.98 -3.57
N THR A 47 -23.85 -19.66 -3.49
CA THR A 47 -23.04 -18.91 -4.44
C THR A 47 -21.83 -18.29 -3.75
N PHE A 48 -20.90 -17.78 -4.56
CA PHE A 48 -19.79 -16.98 -4.07
C PHE A 48 -19.47 -15.86 -5.05
N THR A 49 -18.91 -14.77 -4.52
CA THR A 49 -18.28 -13.72 -5.30
C THR A 49 -16.78 -13.73 -5.05
N LEU A 50 -16.02 -13.55 -6.12
CA LEU A 50 -14.57 -13.47 -6.09
C LEU A 50 -14.15 -12.16 -6.73
N ASP A 51 -13.51 -11.31 -5.95
CA ASP A 51 -12.82 -10.13 -6.44
C ASP A 51 -11.31 -10.36 -6.32
N SER A 52 -10.55 -9.82 -7.27
CA SER A 52 -9.11 -9.78 -7.15
C SER A 52 -8.53 -8.52 -7.76
N ALA A 53 -7.31 -8.17 -7.33
CA ALA A 53 -6.50 -7.16 -7.99
C ALA A 53 -5.04 -7.57 -7.97
N ARG A 54 -4.40 -7.48 -9.13
CA ARG A 54 -2.96 -7.56 -9.26
C ARG A 54 -2.36 -6.23 -8.85
N VAL A 55 -1.39 -6.25 -7.95
CA VAL A 55 -0.82 -5.03 -7.33
C VAL A 55 0.69 -5.17 -7.20
N PRO A 56 1.46 -4.08 -7.34
CA PRO A 56 2.92 -4.19 -7.37
C PRO A 56 3.58 -4.28 -5.99
N LEU A 57 2.90 -3.82 -4.93
CA LEU A 57 3.48 -3.73 -3.59
C LEU A 57 2.61 -4.44 -2.54
N PRO A 58 3.21 -5.09 -1.52
CA PRO A 58 2.47 -5.69 -0.41
C PRO A 58 1.54 -4.70 0.31
N SER A 59 1.99 -3.46 0.53
CA SER A 59 1.20 -2.42 1.19
C SER A 59 -0.06 -2.03 0.40
N LEU A 60 -0.01 -2.08 -0.94
CA LEU A 60 -1.17 -1.86 -1.80
C LEU A 60 -2.14 -3.06 -1.78
N ALA A 61 -1.61 -4.29 -1.71
CA ALA A 61 -2.44 -5.50 -1.52
C ALA A 61 -3.23 -5.42 -0.21
N GLN A 62 -2.54 -5.06 0.88
CA GLN A 62 -3.17 -4.86 2.19
C GLN A 62 -4.24 -3.77 2.14
N SER A 63 -3.94 -2.61 1.53
CA SER A 63 -4.91 -1.52 1.39
C SER A 63 -6.16 -1.96 0.62
N TRP A 64 -6.00 -2.74 -0.45
CA TRP A 64 -7.10 -3.27 -1.26
C TRP A 64 -8.02 -4.22 -0.47
N LEU A 65 -7.44 -5.06 0.41
CA LEU A 65 -8.18 -5.98 1.27
C LEU A 65 -8.85 -5.27 2.45
N ILE A 66 -8.19 -4.28 3.06
CA ILE A 66 -8.75 -3.45 4.13
C ILE A 66 -10.01 -2.71 3.65
N GLN A 67 -10.00 -2.19 2.42
CA GLN A 67 -11.19 -1.59 1.79
C GLN A 67 -12.38 -2.55 1.71
N ARG A 68 -12.11 -3.85 1.65
CA ARG A 68 -13.11 -4.94 1.64
C ARG A 68 -13.42 -5.46 3.04
N ARG A 69 -13.12 -4.66 4.08
CA ARG A 69 -13.38 -4.94 5.49
C ARG A 69 -12.49 -6.00 6.11
N CYS A 70 -11.36 -6.33 5.50
CA CYS A 70 -10.38 -7.14 6.22
C CYS A 70 -9.80 -6.36 7.42
N PRO A 71 -9.70 -6.97 8.62
CA PRO A 71 -9.05 -6.33 9.75
C PRO A 71 -7.58 -6.02 9.47
N VAL A 72 -7.11 -4.81 9.82
CA VAL A 72 -5.75 -4.32 9.48
C VAL A 72 -4.64 -5.27 9.94
N LYS A 73 -4.76 -5.87 11.13
CA LYS A 73 -3.77 -6.78 11.70
C LYS A 73 -3.88 -8.23 11.23
N ALA A 74 -4.93 -8.56 10.48
CA ALA A 74 -5.19 -9.93 10.07
C ALA A 74 -4.44 -10.36 8.80
N ILE A 75 -3.90 -9.39 8.05
CA ILE A 75 -3.08 -9.61 6.85
C ILE A 75 -1.73 -8.91 7.00
N ASP A 76 -1.22 -8.80 8.23
CA ASP A 76 0.18 -8.41 8.39
C ASP A 76 1.05 -9.47 7.72
N ALA A 77 2.11 -8.99 7.06
CA ALA A 77 3.09 -9.85 6.43
C ALA A 77 3.72 -10.76 7.51
N PRO A 78 3.58 -12.10 7.42
CA PRO A 78 4.31 -13.03 8.29
C PRO A 78 5.81 -12.76 8.27
N ASP A 79 6.50 -13.08 9.37
CA ASP A 79 7.96 -13.06 9.37
C ASP A 79 8.51 -13.95 8.22
N GLY A 80 9.41 -13.38 7.40
CA GLY A 80 9.94 -14.05 6.20
C GLY A 80 9.18 -13.76 4.90
N TRP A 81 8.16 -12.90 4.93
CA TRP A 81 7.61 -12.31 3.71
C TRP A 81 8.59 -11.35 3.06
N GLY A 82 9.03 -11.70 1.84
CA GLY A 82 9.83 -10.80 1.01
C GLY A 82 11.06 -10.28 1.74
N THR A 83 11.30 -8.98 1.60
CA THR A 83 12.39 -8.26 2.25
C THR A 83 11.86 -7.41 3.42
N ARG A 84 12.75 -7.08 4.36
CA ARG A 84 12.43 -6.23 5.51
C ARG A 84 12.72 -4.76 5.20
N PRO A 85 11.89 -3.81 5.69
CA PRO A 85 12.21 -2.40 5.57
C PRO A 85 13.59 -2.07 6.13
N ALA A 86 14.42 -1.40 5.32
CA ALA A 86 15.80 -1.05 5.68
C ALA A 86 15.87 0.15 6.64
N ASP A 87 14.85 0.99 6.67
CA ASP A 87 14.81 2.22 7.46
C ASP A 87 13.38 2.63 7.90
N GLU A 88 13.30 3.55 8.85
CA GLU A 88 12.02 4.06 9.39
C GLU A 88 11.19 4.81 8.35
N THR A 89 11.84 5.47 7.37
CA THR A 89 11.17 6.15 6.26
C THR A 89 10.35 5.16 5.43
N THR A 90 10.93 3.99 5.14
CA THR A 90 10.26 2.89 4.43
C THR A 90 9.07 2.39 5.25
N VAL A 91 9.26 2.11 6.54
CA VAL A 91 8.18 1.66 7.45
C VAL A 91 7.02 2.67 7.48
N ALA A 92 7.32 3.96 7.59
CA ALA A 92 6.31 5.01 7.62
C ALA A 92 5.54 5.10 6.30
N LEU A 93 6.23 4.99 5.16
CA LEU A 93 5.61 5.06 3.84
C LEU A 93 4.72 3.83 3.58
N GLU A 94 5.19 2.62 3.89
CA GLU A 94 4.39 1.40 3.76
C GLU A 94 3.12 1.43 4.59
N ARG A 95 3.21 1.91 5.85
CA ARG A 95 2.05 2.09 6.72
C ARG A 95 1.06 3.07 6.09
N ARG A 96 1.55 4.20 5.58
CA ARG A 96 0.69 5.19 4.90
C ARG A 96 0.01 4.62 3.66
N LEU A 97 0.71 3.83 2.86
CA LEU A 97 0.14 3.15 1.68
C LEU A 97 -0.88 2.09 2.07
N ARG A 98 -0.63 1.32 3.13
CA ARG A 98 -1.60 0.37 3.69
C ARG A 98 -2.89 1.09 4.09
N ASP A 99 -2.77 2.18 4.83
CA ASP A 99 -3.92 2.88 5.42
C ASP A 99 -4.68 3.78 4.41
N HIS A 100 -3.99 4.30 3.39
CA HIS A 100 -4.52 5.33 2.49
C HIS A 100 -4.32 5.06 0.99
N GLY A 101 -3.77 3.91 0.60
CA GLY A 101 -3.58 3.53 -0.80
C GLY A 101 -4.88 3.52 -1.61
N ASN A 102 -6.03 3.35 -0.95
CA ASN A 102 -7.37 3.45 -1.55
C ASN A 102 -7.74 4.81 -2.14
N ARG A 103 -7.01 5.87 -1.76
CA ARG A 103 -7.18 7.22 -2.28
C ARG A 103 -6.44 7.45 -3.59
N MET A 104 -5.70 6.44 -4.05
CA MET A 104 -4.94 6.47 -5.27
C MET A 104 -5.45 5.41 -6.25
N THR A 105 -5.22 5.64 -7.53
CA THR A 105 -5.44 4.69 -8.62
C THR A 105 -4.08 4.29 -9.19
N LEU A 106 -3.89 2.99 -9.46
CA LEU A 106 -2.69 2.51 -10.14
C LEU A 106 -2.73 2.94 -11.62
N VAL A 107 -1.74 3.71 -12.04
CA VAL A 107 -1.57 4.16 -13.44
C VAL A 107 -0.67 3.20 -14.19
N ASP A 108 0.50 2.91 -13.62
CA ASP A 108 1.49 2.01 -14.22
C ASP A 108 2.34 1.35 -13.13
N SER A 109 2.94 0.20 -13.46
CA SER A 109 3.94 -0.44 -12.61
C SER A 109 4.88 -1.33 -13.40
N TYR A 110 6.12 -1.40 -12.97
CA TYR A 110 7.12 -2.29 -13.53
C TYR A 110 8.00 -2.87 -12.42
N SER A 111 8.13 -4.20 -12.38
CA SER A 111 9.04 -4.91 -11.47
C SER A 111 10.25 -5.41 -12.25
N GLY A 112 11.39 -4.76 -12.06
CA GLY A 112 12.67 -5.19 -12.61
C GLY A 112 13.24 -6.36 -11.80
N GLU A 113 13.40 -7.49 -12.45
CA GLU A 113 14.10 -8.64 -11.89
C GLU A 113 15.63 -8.43 -11.96
N GLY A 114 16.34 -8.79 -10.90
CA GLY A 114 17.79 -8.65 -10.87
C GLY A 114 18.43 -9.18 -9.59
N TYR A 115 19.68 -9.65 -9.72
CA TYR A 115 20.55 -9.94 -8.59
C TYR A 115 21.82 -9.08 -8.70
N PRO A 116 22.26 -8.43 -7.61
CA PRO A 116 21.78 -8.57 -6.23
C PRO A 116 20.58 -7.67 -5.88
N THR A 117 20.14 -6.78 -6.77
CA THR A 117 19.08 -5.82 -6.52
C THR A 117 17.91 -5.99 -7.48
N ALA A 118 16.69 -5.94 -6.94
CA ALA A 118 15.45 -5.85 -7.70
C ALA A 118 14.79 -4.49 -7.45
N GLU A 119 14.13 -3.93 -8.46
CA GLU A 119 13.49 -2.61 -8.37
C GLU A 119 12.03 -2.69 -8.82
N THR A 120 11.10 -2.25 -7.97
CA THR A 120 9.69 -2.10 -8.33
C THR A 120 9.35 -0.62 -8.44
N ARG A 121 8.82 -0.22 -9.59
CA ARG A 121 8.34 1.13 -9.90
C ARG A 121 6.82 1.12 -9.91
N VAL A 122 6.21 2.10 -9.28
CA VAL A 122 4.75 2.24 -9.27
C VAL A 122 4.36 3.69 -9.48
N LEU A 123 3.58 3.96 -10.51
CA LEU A 123 2.95 5.26 -10.73
C LEU A 123 1.50 5.20 -10.26
N LEU A 124 1.16 6.08 -9.32
CA LEU A 124 -0.17 6.23 -8.77
C LEU A 124 -0.72 7.62 -9.09
N GLU A 125 -2.04 7.72 -9.28
CA GLU A 125 -2.76 8.98 -9.42
C GLU A 125 -3.73 9.18 -8.26
N SER A 126 -3.72 10.37 -7.68
CA SER A 126 -4.66 10.81 -6.65
C SER A 126 -6.08 10.87 -7.18
N ARG A 127 -7.01 10.25 -6.43
CA ARG A 127 -8.45 10.38 -6.67
C ARG A 127 -9.01 11.72 -6.18
N ASP A 128 -8.22 12.52 -5.47
CA ASP A 128 -8.60 13.90 -5.11
C ASP A 128 -8.30 14.85 -6.29
N PRO A 129 -9.33 15.41 -6.94
CA PRO A 129 -9.15 16.33 -8.07
C PRO A 129 -8.52 17.68 -7.66
N ARG A 130 -8.35 17.95 -6.36
CA ARG A 130 -7.72 19.17 -5.85
C ARG A 130 -6.23 19.00 -5.53
N ALA A 131 -5.67 17.82 -5.74
CA ALA A 131 -4.25 17.58 -5.48
C ALA A 131 -3.38 18.38 -6.48
N SER A 132 -2.50 19.24 -5.98
CA SER A 132 -1.56 19.99 -6.84
C SER A 132 -0.51 19.09 -7.49
N HIS A 133 -0.17 17.99 -6.82
CA HIS A 133 0.71 16.93 -7.35
C HIS A 133 -0.06 15.61 -7.23
N PRO A 134 -0.94 15.33 -8.20
CA PRO A 134 -1.80 14.15 -8.14
C PRO A 134 -1.01 12.88 -8.40
N TYR A 135 0.12 12.93 -9.10
CA TYR A 135 0.90 11.75 -9.44
C TYR A 135 1.95 11.45 -8.37
N ARG A 136 2.02 10.18 -7.96
CA ARG A 136 3.00 9.65 -7.00
C ARG A 136 3.81 8.54 -7.64
N LEU A 137 5.12 8.72 -7.69
CA LEU A 137 6.03 7.68 -8.12
C LEU A 137 6.59 6.98 -6.87
N LEU A 138 6.31 5.70 -6.71
CA LEU A 138 6.91 4.86 -5.68
C LEU A 138 8.06 4.06 -6.28
N LEU A 139 9.20 4.06 -5.59
CA LEU A 139 10.38 3.29 -5.95
C LEU A 139 10.74 2.39 -4.78
N GLU A 140 10.51 1.10 -4.96
CA GLU A 140 11.02 0.05 -4.08
C GLU A 140 12.33 -0.47 -4.67
N VAL A 141 13.38 -0.50 -3.86
CA VAL A 141 14.64 -1.17 -4.22
C VAL A 141 14.92 -2.20 -3.15
N ALA A 142 14.92 -3.48 -3.55
CA ALA A 142 15.22 -4.61 -2.70
C ALA A 142 16.68 -5.06 -2.90
N ASP A 143 17.43 -5.15 -1.81
CA ASP A 143 18.73 -5.83 -1.75
C ASP A 143 18.51 -7.28 -1.30
N LEU A 144 18.64 -8.20 -2.26
CA LEU A 144 18.41 -9.62 -2.05
C LEU A 144 19.54 -10.31 -1.29
N ARG A 145 20.69 -9.63 -1.09
CA ARG A 145 21.78 -10.16 -0.25
C ARG A 145 21.50 -9.93 1.23
N THR A 146 21.04 -8.73 1.58
CA THR A 146 20.74 -8.37 2.97
C THR A 146 19.31 -8.73 3.35
N GLY A 147 18.45 -9.02 2.36
CA GLY A 147 17.04 -9.29 2.59
C GLY A 147 16.29 -8.04 3.05
N THR A 148 16.72 -6.86 2.58
CA THR A 148 16.11 -5.58 2.96
C THR A 148 15.68 -4.77 1.75
N HIS A 149 14.76 -3.82 1.95
CA HIS A 149 14.36 -2.89 0.90
C HIS A 149 14.19 -1.46 1.41
N THR A 150 14.34 -0.52 0.49
CA THR A 150 13.96 0.87 0.70
C THR A 150 12.77 1.21 -0.17
N LEU A 151 11.82 1.97 0.37
CA LEU A 151 10.71 2.55 -0.39
C LEU A 151 10.78 4.08 -0.35
N ARG A 152 10.70 4.72 -1.51
CA ARG A 152 10.69 6.19 -1.65
C ARG A 152 9.50 6.63 -2.48
N GLU A 153 8.99 7.82 -2.18
CA GLU A 153 7.89 8.45 -2.92
C GLU A 153 8.35 9.78 -3.50
N GLY A 154 8.09 9.97 -4.79
CA GLY A 154 8.15 11.25 -5.48
C GLY A 154 6.75 11.79 -5.80
N ALA A 155 6.63 13.10 -5.98
CA ALA A 155 5.37 13.78 -6.29
C ALA A 155 5.51 14.62 -7.57
N PHE A 156 4.56 14.46 -8.48
CA PHE A 156 4.60 15.09 -9.81
C PHE A 156 3.25 15.71 -10.16
N GLU A 157 3.28 16.78 -10.96
CA GLU A 157 2.09 17.43 -11.50
C GLU A 157 1.42 16.60 -12.61
N THR A 158 2.22 15.89 -13.41
CA THR A 158 1.76 15.05 -14.53
C THR A 158 2.39 13.66 -14.48
N ALA A 159 1.76 12.69 -15.18
CA ALA A 159 2.31 11.35 -15.35
C ALA A 159 3.61 11.39 -16.17
N GLU A 160 3.62 12.19 -17.23
CA GLU A 160 4.76 12.34 -18.14
C GLU A 160 6.00 12.84 -17.38
N ALA A 161 5.86 13.82 -16.49
CA ALA A 161 6.99 14.31 -15.70
C ALA A 161 7.58 13.24 -14.78
N ALA A 162 6.76 12.31 -14.28
CA ALA A 162 7.23 11.18 -13.47
C ALA A 162 7.96 10.14 -14.34
N LEU A 163 7.48 9.89 -15.55
CA LEU A 163 8.10 8.98 -16.52
C LEU A 163 9.42 9.55 -17.06
N ASP A 164 9.46 10.84 -17.41
CA ASP A 164 10.68 11.52 -17.84
C ASP A 164 11.77 11.45 -16.75
N TRP A 165 11.39 11.62 -15.47
CA TRP A 165 12.32 11.45 -14.36
C TRP A 165 12.80 10.00 -14.21
N LEU A 166 11.96 9.00 -14.50
CA LEU A 166 12.37 7.60 -14.49
C LEU A 166 13.42 7.30 -15.58
N GLU A 167 13.30 7.96 -16.72
CA GLU A 167 14.25 7.87 -17.84
C GLU A 167 15.56 8.61 -17.53
N ASP A 168 15.48 9.80 -16.93
CA ASP A 168 16.63 10.61 -16.50
C ASP A 168 16.61 10.91 -14.98
N ARG A 169 17.30 10.04 -14.23
CA ARG A 169 17.45 10.13 -12.77
C ARG A 169 18.61 11.02 -12.32
N SER A 170 19.10 11.93 -13.18
CA SER A 170 20.19 12.84 -12.83
C SER A 170 19.83 13.84 -11.72
N SER A 171 18.53 14.11 -11.55
CA SER A 171 18.00 14.96 -10.48
C SER A 171 17.46 14.15 -9.29
N PRO A 172 17.50 14.69 -8.05
CA PRO A 172 16.89 14.03 -6.90
C PRO A 172 15.38 13.80 -7.10
N LEU A 173 14.85 12.70 -6.53
CA LEU A 173 13.42 12.41 -6.57
C LEU A 173 12.63 13.56 -5.91
N PRO A 174 11.69 14.21 -6.61
CA PRO A 174 10.92 15.33 -6.08
C PRO A 174 10.10 14.92 -4.87
N THR A 175 10.46 15.38 -3.66
CA THR A 175 9.77 14.97 -2.45
C THR A 175 8.37 15.59 -2.35
N PRO A 176 7.35 14.80 -1.96
CA PRO A 176 6.04 15.30 -1.58
C PRO A 176 6.13 16.48 -0.61
N THR A 177 5.52 17.61 -0.95
CA THR A 177 5.27 18.65 0.06
C THR A 177 4.37 18.05 1.14
N PRO A 178 4.75 18.08 2.43
CA PRO A 178 3.91 17.54 3.49
C PRO A 178 2.55 18.24 3.48
N THR A 179 1.48 17.48 3.31
CA THR A 179 0.13 18.01 3.46
C THR A 179 -0.03 18.43 4.93
N PRO A 180 -0.36 19.69 5.24
CA PRO A 180 -0.52 20.11 6.63
C PRO A 180 -1.63 19.26 7.26
N VAL A 181 -1.28 18.49 8.29
CA VAL A 181 -2.24 17.74 9.09
C VAL A 181 -3.13 18.78 9.75
N ARG A 182 -4.37 18.91 9.27
CA ARG A 182 -5.36 19.78 9.89
C ARG A 182 -5.62 19.23 11.29
N SER A 183 -4.94 19.81 12.27
CA SER A 183 -5.14 19.51 13.68
C SER A 183 -6.61 19.78 13.99
N LEU A 184 -7.33 18.75 14.46
CA LEU A 184 -8.67 18.96 15.00
C LEU A 184 -8.56 19.98 16.13
N PRO A 185 -9.42 21.02 16.18
CA PRO A 185 -9.39 21.98 17.27
C PRO A 185 -9.56 21.23 18.58
N ALA A 186 -8.67 21.51 19.53
CA ALA A 186 -8.73 20.96 20.88
C ALA A 186 -10.13 21.22 21.46
N ARG A 187 -10.75 20.16 21.97
CA ARG A 187 -12.04 20.24 22.65
C ARG A 187 -11.91 21.25 23.80
N PRO A 188 -12.77 22.28 23.91
CA PRO A 188 -12.67 23.23 25.00
C PRO A 188 -12.81 22.48 26.33
N ALA A 189 -11.90 22.79 27.27
CA ALA A 189 -11.98 22.28 28.63
C ALA A 189 -13.33 22.73 29.23
N GLY A 190 -14.10 21.76 29.72
CA GLY A 190 -15.35 22.04 30.42
C GLY A 190 -15.09 22.87 31.68
N PRO A 191 -16.08 23.66 32.14
CA PRO A 191 -15.89 24.58 33.25
C PRO A 191 -15.50 23.83 34.54
N ALA A 192 -14.52 24.37 35.25
CA ALA A 192 -14.08 23.90 36.55
C ALA A 192 -15.23 23.91 37.56
N SER A 193 -15.45 22.79 38.24
CA SER A 193 -16.38 22.71 39.36
C SER A 193 -15.89 23.62 40.49
N ALA A 194 -16.78 24.48 40.99
CA ALA A 194 -16.54 25.34 42.13
C ALA A 194 -16.36 24.51 43.41
N PRO A 195 -15.47 24.90 44.34
CA PRO A 195 -15.33 24.21 45.61
C PRO A 195 -16.52 24.50 46.52
N ASP A 196 -17.09 23.42 47.03
CA ASP A 196 -18.09 23.36 48.09
C ASP A 196 -17.55 24.05 49.37
N ARG A 197 -18.23 25.09 49.83
CA ARG A 197 -17.95 25.73 51.13
C ARG A 197 -18.96 25.21 52.14
N THR A 198 -18.52 24.24 52.94
CA THR A 198 -19.16 23.87 54.20
C THR A 198 -18.88 24.95 55.26
N ARG A 199 -19.95 25.55 55.80
CA ARG A 199 -20.03 25.97 57.20
C ARG A 199 -21.47 26.09 57.65
#